data_AF-A0A6M2ACD0-F1
#
_entry.id   AF-A0A6M2ACD0-F1
#
_cell.length_a   1.000
_cell.length_b   1.000
_cell.length_c   1.000
_cell.angle_alpha   90.00
_cell.angle_beta   90.00
_cell.angle_gamma   90.00
#
_symmetry.space_group_name_H-M   'P 1'
#
loop_
_entity.id
_entity.type
_entity.pdbx_description
1 polymer ?
#
loop_
_entity_poly.entity_id
_entity_poly.type
_entity_poly.pdbx_seq_one_letter_code
_entity_poly.pdbx_strand_id
1 'polypeptide(L)'
;MESKKNNITITTKLFSSLLRSWWVILFLLICFFGYDLGIKKRNKAIFEMRSKYESLLEQQKLATTKKEDLQLRFAAQSDPAWIEMVLMKELGVVPENQIKVHFKN
;
A
#
# COMPACT_ATOMS: atom_id res chain seq x y z
N MET A 1 32.60 -40.80 -20.38
CA MET A 1 31.50 -41.67 -19.92
C MET A 1 31.48 -41.89 -18.39
N GLU A 2 32.59 -41.66 -17.67
CA GLU A 2 32.70 -41.96 -16.23
C GLU A 2 31.92 -41.02 -15.30
N SER A 3 31.88 -39.70 -15.57
CA SER A 3 31.18 -38.74 -14.70
C SER A 3 29.68 -39.04 -14.52
N LYS A 4 29.03 -39.60 -15.54
CA LYS A 4 27.62 -39.99 -15.50
C LYS A 4 27.38 -41.23 -14.62
N LYS A 5 28.32 -42.19 -14.61
CA LYS A 5 28.26 -43.40 -13.77
C LYS A 5 28.35 -43.06 -12.29
N ASN A 6 29.18 -42.07 -11.94
CA ASN A 6 29.45 -41.65 -10.56
C ASN A 6 28.25 -40.92 -9.93
N ASN A 7 27.59 -40.03 -10.69
CA ASN A 7 26.37 -39.35 -10.23
C ASN A 7 25.23 -40.34 -9.96
N ILE A 8 25.05 -41.35 -10.83
CA ILE A 8 24.01 -42.38 -10.67
C ILE A 8 24.29 -43.27 -9.45
N THR A 9 25.56 -43.58 -9.16
CA THR A 9 25.91 -44.37 -7.96
C THR A 9 25.73 -43.57 -6.66
N ILE A 10 25.95 -42.25 -6.69
CA ILE A 10 25.72 -41.39 -5.52
C ILE A 10 24.22 -41.22 -5.24
N THR A 11 23.40 -40.95 -6.27
CA THR A 11 21.94 -40.80 -6.09
C THR A 11 21.28 -42.09 -5.63
N THR A 12 21.72 -43.25 -6.11
CA THR A 12 21.19 -44.56 -5.68
C THR A 12 21.58 -44.91 -4.24
N LYS A 13 22.80 -44.57 -3.78
CA LYS A 13 23.22 -44.72 -2.37
C LYS A 13 22.51 -43.75 -1.42
N LEU A 14 22.25 -42.53 -1.88
CA LEU A 14 21.41 -41.58 -1.16
C LEU A 14 19.98 -42.12 -1.06
N PHE A 15 19.39 -42.60 -2.16
CA PHE A 15 18.03 -43.14 -2.18
C PHE A 15 17.86 -44.36 -1.27
N SER A 16 18.83 -45.28 -1.22
CA SER A 16 18.77 -46.43 -0.30
C SER A 16 18.91 -46.05 1.17
N SER A 17 19.72 -45.03 1.48
CA SER A 17 19.82 -44.46 2.84
C SER A 17 18.55 -43.68 3.23
N LEU A 18 17.92 -43.02 2.27
CA LEU A 18 16.64 -42.32 2.43
C LEU A 18 15.48 -43.30 2.61
N LEU A 19 15.48 -44.46 1.94
CA LEU A 19 14.48 -45.53 2.16
C LEU A 19 14.59 -46.17 3.55
N ARG A 20 15.82 -46.38 4.07
CA ARG A 20 16.04 -46.86 5.44
C ARG A 20 15.62 -45.84 6.50
N SER A 21 15.69 -44.55 6.14
CA SER A 21 15.37 -43.42 7.00
C SER A 21 14.14 -42.64 6.52
N TRP A 22 13.16 -43.35 5.96
CA TRP A 22 11.91 -42.75 5.44
C TRP A 22 11.22 -41.88 6.50
N TRP A 23 11.29 -42.31 7.76
CA TRP A 23 10.76 -41.59 8.92
C TRP A 23 11.45 -40.23 9.16
N VAL A 24 12.74 -40.09 8.87
CA VAL A 24 13.46 -38.82 9.04
C VAL A 24 13.06 -37.82 7.96
N ILE A 25 12.85 -38.28 6.73
CA ILE A 25 12.33 -37.42 5.65
C ILE A 25 10.93 -36.95 5.99
N LEU A 26 10.08 -37.83 6.49
CA LEU A 26 8.72 -37.49 6.91
C LEU A 26 8.73 -36.46 8.04
N PHE A 27 9.60 -36.65 9.03
CA PHE A 27 9.79 -35.68 10.12
C PHE A 27 10.29 -34.32 9.62
N LEU A 28 11.28 -34.30 8.73
CA LEU A 28 11.77 -33.06 8.11
C LEU A 28 10.69 -32.37 7.28
N LEU A 29 9.86 -33.13 6.55
CA LEU A 29 8.73 -32.59 5.80
C LEU A 29 7.74 -31.93 6.74
N ILE A 30 7.35 -32.58 7.84
CA ILE A 30 6.43 -32.03 8.83
C ILE A 30 6.99 -30.75 9.44
N CYS A 31 8.27 -30.73 9.80
CA CYS A 31 8.95 -29.53 10.31
C CYS A 31 8.94 -28.40 9.27
N PHE A 32 9.22 -28.71 8.00
CA PHE A 32 9.22 -27.73 6.92
C PHE A 32 7.82 -27.18 6.64
N PHE A 33 6.81 -28.04 6.56
CA PHE A 33 5.41 -27.62 6.40
C PHE A 33 4.95 -26.78 7.59
N GLY A 34 5.24 -27.21 8.82
CA GLY A 34 4.92 -26.45 10.03
C GLY A 34 5.56 -25.05 10.01
N TYR A 35 6.82 -24.96 9.60
CA TYR A 35 7.52 -23.70 9.44
C TYR A 35 6.90 -22.82 8.35
N ASP A 36 6.64 -23.37 7.15
CA ASP A 36 6.04 -22.64 6.03
C ASP A 36 4.63 -22.13 6.36
N LEU A 37 3.79 -22.96 6.97
CA LEU A 37 2.47 -22.55 7.47
C LEU A 37 2.57 -21.46 8.55
N GLY A 38 3.55 -21.55 9.44
CA GLY A 38 3.81 -20.55 10.47
C GLY A 38 4.21 -19.19 9.90
N ILE A 39 5.12 -19.19 8.92
CA ILE A 39 5.58 -17.98 8.24
C ILE A 39 4.45 -17.34 7.43
N LYS A 40 3.64 -18.13 6.72
CA LYS A 40 2.49 -17.62 5.95
C LYS A 40 1.48 -16.89 6.82
N LYS A 41 1.15 -17.43 8.00
CA LYS A 41 0.25 -16.77 8.97
C LYS A 41 0.81 -15.44 9.45
N ARG A 42 2.10 -15.39 9.78
CA ARG A 42 2.78 -14.16 10.21
C ARG A 42 2.82 -13.11 9.10
N ASN A 43 3.19 -13.51 7.88
CA ASN A 43 3.24 -12.61 6.74
C ASN A 43 1.87 -12.03 6.39
N LYS A 44 0.79 -12.81 6.52
CA LYS A 44 -0.58 -12.30 6.31
C LYS A 44 -0.94 -11.23 7.34
N ALA A 45 -0.63 -11.45 8.61
CA ALA A 45 -0.88 -10.46 9.66
C ALA A 45 -0.05 -9.19 9.46
N ILE A 46 1.23 -9.32 9.09
CA ILE A 46 2.11 -8.18 8.79
C ILE A 46 1.57 -7.40 7.59
N PHE A 47 1.16 -8.09 6.53
CA PHE A 47 0.59 -7.46 5.34
C PHE A 47 -0.68 -6.69 5.65
N GLU A 48 -1.59 -7.28 6.43
CA GLU A 48 -2.84 -6.62 6.83
C GLU A 48 -2.57 -5.36 7.67
N MET A 49 -1.66 -5.44 8.64
CA MET A 49 -1.29 -4.29 9.46
C MET A 49 -0.62 -3.19 8.64
N ARG A 50 0.24 -3.56 7.68
CA ARG A 50 0.87 -2.59 6.77
C ARG A 50 -0.16 -1.90 5.87
N SER A 51 -1.09 -2.66 5.31
CA SER A 51 -2.17 -2.10 4.48
C SER A 51 -3.05 -1.13 5.27
N LYS A 52 -3.40 -1.47 6.52
CA LYS A 52 -4.12 -0.57 7.43
C LYS A 52 -3.31 0.68 7.78
N TYR A 53 -2.00 0.54 8.00
CA TYR A 53 -1.13 1.67 8.28
C TYR A 53 -1.06 2.64 7.09
N GLU A 54 -0.87 2.11 5.87
CA GLU A 54 -0.81 2.92 4.65
C GLU A 54 -2.12 3.67 4.40
N SER A 55 -3.28 3.02 4.60
CA SER A 55 -4.57 3.70 4.43
C SER A 55 -4.83 4.77 5.48
N LEU A 56 -4.43 4.55 6.74
CA LEU A 56 -4.52 5.58 7.79
C LEU A 56 -3.59 6.76 7.50
N LEU A 57 -2.39 6.50 6.98
CA LEU A 57 -1.44 7.55 6.62
C LEU A 57 -1.96 8.39 5.46
N GLU A 58 -2.60 7.78 4.47
CA GLU A 58 -3.28 8.50 3.38
C GLU A 58 -4.44 9.36 3.90
N GLN A 59 -5.28 8.81 4.76
CA GLN A 59 -6.38 9.57 5.39
C GLN A 59 -5.87 10.74 6.21
N GLN A 60 -4.81 10.55 6.99
CA GLN A 60 -4.16 11.61 7.77
C GLN A 60 -3.65 12.71 6.85
N LYS A 61 -2.98 12.35 5.74
CA LYS A 61 -2.49 13.32 4.76
C LYS A 61 -3.63 14.13 4.17
N LEU A 62 -4.70 13.47 3.73
CA LEU A 62 -5.89 14.15 3.19
C LEU A 62 -6.54 15.09 4.21
N ALA A 63 -6.68 14.66 5.46
CA ALA A 63 -7.22 15.48 6.53
C ALA A 63 -6.34 16.71 6.82
N THR A 64 -5.02 16.53 6.78
CA THR A 64 -4.06 17.63 6.98
C THR A 64 -4.11 18.63 5.85
N THR A 65 -4.10 18.16 4.60
CA THR A 65 -4.26 19.04 3.42
C THR A 65 -5.58 19.79 3.45
N LYS A 66 -6.69 19.14 3.84
CA LYS A 66 -7.96 19.84 4.03
C LYS A 66 -7.87 20.92 5.09
N LYS A 67 -7.24 20.61 6.24
CA LYS A 67 -7.05 21.59 7.31
C LYS A 67 -6.24 22.80 6.82
N GLU A 68 -5.15 22.56 6.08
CA GLU A 68 -4.32 23.61 5.49
C GLU A 68 -5.12 24.47 4.48
N ASP A 69 -5.91 23.85 3.60
CA ASP A 69 -6.78 24.56 2.67
C ASP A 69 -7.82 25.42 3.41
N LEU A 70 -8.46 24.88 4.44
CA LEU A 70 -9.39 25.63 5.29
C LEU A 70 -8.70 26.78 6.02
N GLN A 71 -7.47 26.58 6.51
CA GLN A 71 -6.69 27.65 7.15
C GLN A 71 -6.30 28.74 6.14
N LEU A 72 -5.94 28.38 4.91
CA LEU A 72 -5.70 29.34 3.84
C LEU A 72 -6.95 30.14 3.51
N ARG A 73 -8.11 29.48 3.38
CA ARG A 73 -9.40 30.16 3.18
C ARG A 73 -9.72 31.10 4.33
N PHE A 74 -9.48 30.68 5.58
CA PHE A 74 -9.74 31.51 6.76
C PHE A 74 -8.80 32.72 6.83
N ALA A 75 -7.52 32.52 6.56
CA ALA A 75 -6.55 33.62 6.47
C ALA A 75 -6.93 34.60 5.35
N ALA A 76 -7.41 34.08 4.22
CA ALA A 76 -7.84 34.89 3.09
C ALA A 76 -9.20 35.58 3.31
N GLN A 77 -10.10 35.04 4.15
CA GLN A 77 -11.32 35.74 4.59
C GLN A 77 -11.03 37.05 5.34
N SER A 78 -9.81 37.26 5.81
CA SER A 78 -9.40 38.53 6.42
C SER A 78 -9.08 39.61 5.37
N ASP A 79 -8.95 39.22 4.09
CA ASP A 79 -8.67 40.12 2.97
C ASP A 79 -9.99 40.46 2.24
N PRO A 80 -10.41 41.75 2.22
CA PRO A 80 -11.62 42.17 1.51
C PRO A 80 -11.60 41.82 0.02
N ALA A 81 -10.44 41.80 -0.64
CA ALA A 81 -10.34 41.45 -2.05
C ALA A 81 -10.62 39.97 -2.31
N TRP A 82 -10.27 39.10 -1.36
CA TRP A 82 -10.57 37.67 -1.44
C TRP A 82 -12.06 37.39 -1.19
N ILE A 83 -12.69 38.11 -0.27
CA ILE A 83 -14.14 38.02 -0.04
C ILE A 83 -14.91 38.38 -1.32
N GLU A 84 -14.55 39.48 -1.99
CA GLU A 84 -15.17 39.89 -3.26
C GLU A 84 -14.98 38.82 -4.34
N MET A 85 -13.79 38.24 -4.46
CA MET A 85 -13.50 37.16 -5.41
C MET A 85 -14.35 35.90 -5.15
N VAL A 86 -14.52 35.50 -3.88
CA VAL A 86 -15.33 34.33 -3.51
C VAL A 86 -16.81 34.61 -3.73
N LEU A 87 -17.31 35.79 -3.37
CA LEU A 87 -18.67 36.23 -3.64
C LEU A 87 -18.96 36.21 -5.16
N MET A 88 -18.03 36.72 -5.99
CA MET A 88 -18.15 36.68 -7.45
C MET A 88 -18.19 35.25 -8.00
N LYS A 89 -17.43 34.33 -7.41
CA LYS A 89 -17.31 32.94 -7.88
C LYS A 89 -18.46 32.03 -7.42
N GLU A 90 -18.86 32.12 -6.15
CA GLU A 90 -19.88 31.24 -5.57
C GLU A 90 -21.30 31.79 -5.71
N LEU A 91 -21.48 33.09 -5.53
CA LEU A 91 -22.81 33.75 -5.60
C LEU A 91 -23.05 34.43 -6.96
N GLY A 92 -22.03 34.55 -7.81
CA GLY A 92 -22.17 35.13 -9.14
C GLY A 92 -22.45 36.64 -9.15
N VAL A 93 -22.32 37.29 -7.98
CA VAL A 93 -22.53 38.72 -7.76
C VAL A 93 -21.33 39.53 -8.24
N VAL A 94 -21.52 40.78 -8.61
CA VAL A 94 -20.44 41.66 -9.09
C VAL A 94 -20.46 42.93 -8.24
N PRO A 95 -19.29 43.42 -7.78
CA PRO A 95 -19.21 44.65 -7.00
C PRO A 95 -19.70 45.83 -7.83
N GLU A 96 -20.28 46.84 -7.17
CA GLU A 96 -21.05 47.92 -7.81
C GLU A 96 -20.29 48.69 -8.90
N ASN A 97 -18.96 48.67 -8.85
CA ASN A 97 -18.07 49.35 -9.79
C ASN A 97 -17.64 48.50 -11.00
N GLN A 98 -18.17 47.28 -11.17
CA GLN A 98 -17.81 46.37 -12.26
C GLN A 98 -19.05 45.89 -13.03
N ILE A 99 -18.91 45.69 -14.35
CA ILE A 99 -20.02 45.26 -15.23
C ILE A 99 -19.76 43.83 -15.72
N LYS A 100 -20.71 42.92 -15.48
CA LYS A 100 -20.65 41.54 -15.98
C LYS A 100 -20.96 41.51 -17.46
N VAL A 101 -19.95 41.29 -18.30
CA VAL A 101 -20.12 41.17 -19.76
C VAL A 101 -20.27 39.69 -20.13
N HIS A 102 -21.43 39.33 -20.70
CA HIS A 102 -21.66 38.01 -21.27
C HIS A 102 -21.56 38.10 -22.80
N PHE A 103 -20.54 37.48 -23.38
CA PHE A 103 -20.46 37.31 -24.83
C PHE A 103 -21.37 36.15 -25.25
N LYS A 104 -22.33 36.42 -26.13
CA LYS A 104 -23.23 35.42 -26.70
C LYS A 104 -22.66 35.02 -28.06
N ASN A 105 -22.40 33.73 -28.26
CA ASN A 105 -21.98 33.16 -29.54
C ASN A 105 -23.20 32.92 -30.44
#